data_AF-A0AAV8X8L4-F1
#
_entry.id   AF-A0AAV8X8L4-F1
#
_cell.length_a   1.000
_cell.length_b   1.000
_cell.length_c   1.000
_cell.angle_alpha   90.00
_cell.angle_beta   90.00
_cell.angle_gamma   90.00
#
_symmetry.space_group_name_H-M   'P 1'
#
loop_
_entity.id
_entity.type
_entity.pdbx_description
1 polymer ?
#
loop_
_entity_poly.entity_id
_entity_poly.type
_entity_poly.pdbx_seq_one_letter_code
_entity_poly.pdbx_strand_id
1 'polypeptide(L)'
;MEDCPENDLESTMRQFWQVEEVPMISTSPDDELCEKLYVEGYSKLPSGRFVVPLPFRDSKPVFPESKDIAIRRFFALEHRLKKDPVLKQSYVDFMLIT
;
A
#
# COMPACT_ATOMS: atom_id res chain seq x y z
N MET A 1 38.44 39.02 9.77
CA MET A 1 37.01 38.91 9.41
C MET A 1 36.91 37.59 8.68
N GLU A 2 36.50 36.54 9.39
CA GLU A 2 36.39 35.20 8.82
C GLU A 2 35.18 35.17 7.90
N ASP A 3 35.44 34.86 6.63
CA ASP A 3 34.42 34.63 5.60
C ASP A 3 33.72 33.31 5.95
N CYS A 4 32.46 33.38 6.41
CA CYS A 4 31.65 32.18 6.59
C CYS A 4 31.40 31.53 5.22
N PRO A 5 31.52 30.20 5.09
CA PRO A 5 31.31 29.51 3.82
C PRO A 5 29.81 29.41 3.52
N GLU A 6 29.18 30.51 3.12
CA GLU A 6 27.78 30.53 2.70
C GLU A 6 27.53 29.62 1.48
N ASN A 7 28.57 29.32 0.70
CA ASN A 7 28.51 28.43 -0.46
C ASN A 7 28.34 26.94 -0.13
N ASP A 8 28.79 26.47 1.04
CA ASP A 8 28.77 25.03 1.35
C ASP A 8 27.37 24.57 1.77
N LEU A 9 26.67 25.39 2.57
CA LEU A 9 25.31 25.12 3.00
C LEU A 9 24.31 25.21 1.84
N GLU A 10 24.42 26.26 1.00
CA GLU A 10 23.52 26.42 -0.15
C GLU A 10 23.67 25.26 -1.14
N SER A 11 24.91 24.86 -1.43
CA SER A 11 25.20 23.70 -2.29
C SER A 11 24.63 22.41 -1.70
N THR A 12 24.83 22.20 -0.39
CA THR A 12 24.31 21.02 0.32
C THR A 12 22.78 20.99 0.30
N MET A 13 22.13 22.13 0.54
CA MET A 13 20.66 22.25 0.51
C MET A 13 20.09 22.00 -0.89
N ARG A 14 20.73 22.55 -1.94
CA ARG A 14 20.34 22.29 -3.32
C ARG A 14 20.48 20.80 -3.68
N GLN A 15 21.58 20.18 -3.27
CA GLN A 15 21.82 18.77 -3.54
C GLN A 15 20.85 17.87 -2.76
N PHE A 16 20.52 18.23 -1.52
CA PHE A 16 19.49 17.55 -0.75
C PHE A 16 18.13 17.60 -1.46
N TRP A 17 17.71 18.80 -1.91
CA TRP A 17 16.44 18.97 -2.62
C TRP A 17 16.41 18.18 -3.94
N GLN A 18 17.51 18.15 -4.69
CA GLN A 18 17.62 17.37 -5.93
C GLN A 18 17.52 15.85 -5.72
N VAL A 19 17.94 15.34 -4.56
CA VAL A 19 17.88 13.91 -4.23
C VAL A 19 16.48 13.49 -3.78
N GLU A 20 15.74 14.38 -3.11
CA GLU A 20 14.35 14.11 -2.70
C GLU A 20 13.33 14.39 -3.80
N GLU A 21 13.68 15.20 -4.80
CA GLU A 21 12.82 15.45 -5.95
C GLU A 21 12.59 14.16 -6.74
N VAL A 22 11.33 13.73 -6.79
CA VAL A 22 10.91 12.66 -7.68
C VAL A 22 11.09 13.17 -9.11
N PRO A 23 11.92 12.52 -9.96
CA PRO A 23 12.11 12.97 -11.32
C PRO A 23 10.75 12.98 -12.04
N MET A 24 10.49 14.01 -12.84
CA MET A 24 9.32 14.03 -13.73
C MET A 24 9.51 12.97 -14.83
N ILE A 25 9.12 11.75 -14.51
CA ILE A 25 9.01 10.64 -15.45
C ILE A 25 7.71 10.79 -16.23
N SER A 26 7.70 10.33 -17.49
CA SER A 26 6.46 10.23 -18.26
C SER A 26 5.48 9.32 -17.51
N THR A 27 4.32 9.87 -17.15
CA THR A 27 3.25 9.12 -16.51
C THR A 27 2.67 8.12 -17.50
N SER A 28 2.48 6.87 -17.05
CA SER A 28 1.68 5.93 -17.80
C SER A 28 0.18 6.23 -17.58
N PRO A 29 -0.71 5.77 -18.47
CA PRO A 29 -2.15 5.90 -18.25
C PRO A 29 -2.64 5.26 -16.94
N ASP A 30 -1.98 4.19 -16.48
CA ASP A 30 -2.26 3.54 -15.20
C ASP A 30 -1.88 4.45 -14.03
N ASP A 31 -0.79 5.21 -14.13
CA ASP A 31 -0.35 6.17 -13.10
C ASP A 31 -1.34 7.33 -12.97
N GLU A 32 -1.78 7.89 -14.10
CA GLU A 32 -2.78 8.97 -14.15
C GLU A 32 -4.12 8.52 -13.55
N LEU A 33 -4.54 7.28 -13.84
CA LEU A 33 -5.75 6.70 -13.24
C LEU A 33 -5.60 6.54 -11.72
N CYS A 34 -4.45 6.07 -11.25
CA CYS A 34 -4.19 5.91 -9.82
C CYS A 34 -4.21 7.25 -9.09
N GLU A 35 -3.57 8.28 -9.65
CA GLU A 35 -3.57 9.62 -9.07
C GLU A 35 -4.98 10.21 -9.03
N LYS A 36 -5.74 10.09 -10.12
CA LYS A 36 -7.13 10.52 -10.16
C LYS A 36 -7.97 9.84 -9.09
N LEU A 37 -7.89 8.51 -8.96
CA LEU A 37 -8.62 7.75 -7.94
C LEU A 37 -8.21 8.13 -6.52
N TYR A 38 -6.92 8.42 -6.31
CA TYR A 38 -6.43 8.94 -5.03
C TYR A 38 -7.06 10.28 -4.71
N VAL A 39 -6.97 11.26 -5.62
CA VAL A 39 -7.52 12.62 -5.39
C VAL A 39 -9.02 12.60 -5.17
N GLU A 40 -9.76 11.78 -5.93
CA GLU A 40 -11.22 11.71 -5.83
C GLU A 40 -11.72 10.94 -4.61
N GLY A 41 -11.03 9.88 -4.18
CA GLY A 41 -11.52 8.95 -3.16
C GLY A 41 -10.75 8.95 -1.84
N TYR A 42 -9.78 9.83 -1.69
CA TYR A 42 -9.00 9.97 -0.46
C TYR A 42 -9.86 10.49 0.69
N SER A 43 -9.71 9.89 1.87
CA SER A 43 -10.24 10.42 3.13
C SER A 43 -9.31 10.11 4.30
N LYS A 44 -9.39 10.92 5.36
CA LYS A 44 -8.66 10.71 6.60
C LYS A 44 -9.64 10.32 7.70
N LEU A 45 -9.42 9.15 8.30
CA LEU A 45 -10.21 8.69 9.44
C LEU A 45 -9.90 9.54 10.69
N PRO A 46 -10.82 9.60 11.68
CA PRO A 46 -10.56 10.27 12.97
C PRO A 46 -9.32 9.73 13.70
N SER A 47 -8.93 8.48 13.45
CA SER A 47 -7.70 7.87 13.96
C SER A 47 -6.41 8.41 13.32
N GLY A 48 -6.53 9.24 12.29
CA GLY A 48 -5.41 9.78 11.53
C GLY A 48 -4.97 8.91 10.34
N ARG A 49 -5.55 7.72 10.15
CA ARG A 49 -5.25 6.82 9.02
C ARG A 49 -5.87 7.34 7.73
N PHE A 50 -5.13 7.24 6.63
CA PHE A 50 -5.62 7.54 5.29
C PHE A 50 -6.33 6.33 4.70
N VAL A 51 -7.43 6.60 4.01
CA VAL A 51 -8.21 5.61 3.26
C VAL A 51 -8.25 6.09 1.82
N VAL A 52 -7.82 5.20 0.91
CA VAL A 52 -7.77 5.45 -0.52
C VAL A 52 -8.45 4.29 -1.25
N PRO A 53 -9.10 4.52 -2.41
CA PRO A 53 -9.64 3.45 -3.21
C PRO A 53 -8.52 2.55 -3.72
N LEU A 54 -8.76 1.24 -3.77
CA LEU A 54 -7.85 0.31 -4.43
C LEU A 54 -8.10 0.39 -5.95
N PRO A 55 -7.12 0.84 -6.76
CA PRO A 55 -7.30 0.92 -8.20
C PRO A 55 -7.36 -0.48 -8.82
N PHE A 56 -8.31 -0.68 -9.73
CA PHE A 56 -8.35 -1.84 -10.62
C PHE A 56 -8.08 -1.37 -12.04
N ARG A 57 -7.33 -2.17 -12.81
CA ARG A 57 -7.11 -1.91 -14.24
C ARG A 57 -8.42 -1.86 -15.03
N ASP A 58 -9.32 -2.77 -14.71
CA ASP A 58 -10.67 -2.80 -15.26
C ASP A 58 -11.64 -2.13 -14.30
N SER A 59 -12.56 -1.30 -14.82
CA SER A 59 -13.59 -0.63 -14.00
C SER A 59 -14.56 -1.60 -13.29
N LYS A 60 -14.65 -2.85 -13.77
CA LYS A 60 -15.49 -3.92 -13.23
C LYS A 60 -14.74 -5.25 -13.34
N PRO A 61 -13.74 -5.51 -12.48
CA PRO A 61 -13.02 -6.76 -12.53
C PRO A 61 -14.00 -7.89 -12.19
N VAL A 62 -14.14 -8.86 -13.10
CA VAL A 62 -14.98 -10.03 -12.87
C VAL A 62 -14.07 -11.14 -12.37
N PHE A 63 -14.40 -11.69 -11.20
CA PHE A 63 -13.70 -12.83 -10.63
C PHE A 63 -14.63 -14.06 -10.64
N PRO A 64 -14.92 -14.63 -11.83
CA PRO A 64 -15.77 -15.80 -11.91
C PRO A 64 -15.16 -16.95 -11.10
N GLU A 65 -15.99 -17.76 -10.46
CA GLU A 65 -15.60 -18.93 -9.65
C GLU A 65 -14.75 -18.62 -8.39
N SER A 66 -14.37 -17.37 -8.16
CA SER A 66 -13.58 -16.96 -6.98
C SER A 66 -14.26 -17.36 -5.68
N LYS A 67 -15.59 -17.26 -5.61
CA LYS A 67 -16.40 -17.68 -4.47
C LYS A 67 -16.26 -19.18 -4.18
N ASP A 68 -16.40 -20.03 -5.20
CA ASP A 68 -16.32 -21.47 -5.03
C ASP A 68 -14.89 -21.92 -4.67
N ILE A 69 -13.88 -21.24 -5.20
CA ILE A 69 -12.48 -21.43 -4.82
C ILE A 69 -12.27 -21.01 -3.35
N ALA A 70 -12.79 -19.85 -2.95
CA ALA A 70 -12.66 -19.34 -1.58
C ALA A 70 -13.33 -20.27 -0.57
N ILE A 71 -14.54 -20.77 -0.88
CA ILE A 71 -15.27 -21.72 -0.02
C ILE A 71 -14.50 -23.03 0.13
N ARG A 72 -14.00 -23.61 -0.98
CA ARG A 72 -13.19 -24.84 -0.92
C ARG A 72 -11.93 -24.65 -0.08
N ARG A 73 -11.23 -23.52 -0.26
CA ARG A 73 -10.04 -23.18 0.53
C ARG A 73 -10.37 -22.98 2.01
N PHE A 74 -11.49 -22.34 2.31
CA PHE A 74 -11.98 -22.14 3.68
C PHE A 74 -12.21 -23.48 4.39
N PHE A 75 -12.98 -24.40 3.80
CA PHE A 75 -13.22 -25.70 4.42
C PHE A 75 -11.97 -26.58 4.53
N ALA A 76 -11.08 -26.52 3.53
CA ALA A 76 -9.79 -27.20 3.61
C ALA A 76 -8.93 -26.66 4.77
N LEU A 77 -8.92 -25.34 4.96
CA LEU A 77 -8.25 -24.71 6.09
C LEU A 77 -8.88 -25.15 7.42
N GLU A 78 -10.21 -25.09 7.55
CA GLU A 78 -10.90 -25.54 8.76
C GLU A 78 -10.56 -26.99 9.11
N HIS A 79 -10.54 -27.89 8.13
CA HIS A 79 -10.18 -29.29 8.35
C HIS A 79 -8.74 -29.44 8.84
N ARG A 80 -7.79 -28.70 8.25
CA ARG A 80 -6.38 -28.69 8.69
C ARG A 80 -6.23 -28.18 10.12
N LEU A 81 -6.89 -27.08 10.47
CA LEU A 81 -6.84 -26.49 11.81
C LEU A 81 -7.54 -27.38 12.86
N LYS A 82 -8.57 -28.15 12.47
CA LYS A 82 -9.19 -29.14 13.36
C LYS A 82 -8.26 -30.32 13.67
N LYS A 83 -7.44 -30.72 12.70
CA LYS A 83 -6.50 -31.86 12.84
C LYS A 83 -5.24 -31.48 13.62
N ASP A 84 -4.79 -30.23 13.51
CA ASP A 84 -3.55 -29.74 14.13
C ASP A 84 -3.84 -28.55 15.07
N PRO A 85 -3.97 -28.80 16.39
CA PRO A 85 -4.23 -27.77 17.38
C PRO A 85 -3.11 -26.72 17.50
N VAL A 86 -1.85 -27.09 17.24
CA VAL A 86 -0.71 -26.16 17.31
C VAL A 86 -0.80 -25.17 16.15
N LEU A 87 -1.01 -25.68 14.93
CA LEU A 87 -1.23 -24.84 13.75
C LEU A 87 -2.45 -23.93 13.94
N LYS A 88 -3.53 -24.45 14.53
CA LYS A 88 -4.71 -23.64 14.86
C LYS A 88 -4.38 -22.47 15.75
N GLN A 89 -3.62 -22.71 16.83
CA GLN A 89 -3.25 -21.64 17.75
C GLN A 89 -2.41 -20.57 17.03
N SER A 90 -1.37 -20.96 16.29
CA SER A 90 -0.54 -19.99 15.54
C SER A 90 -1.34 -19.20 14.50
N TYR A 91 -2.32 -19.82 13.84
CA TYR A 91 -3.21 -19.13 12.90
C TYR A 91 -4.09 -18.09 13.60
N VAL A 92 -4.67 -18.45 14.75
CA VAL A 92 -5.51 -17.53 15.55
C VAL A 92 -4.68 -16.35 16.05
N ASP A 93 -3.50 -16.61 16.61
CA ASP A 93 -2.60 -15.56 17.11
C ASP A 93 -2.23 -14.57 16.00
N PHE A 94 -1.93 -15.06 14.79
CA PHE A 94 -1.65 -14.22 13.63
C PHE A 94 -2.84 -13.33 13.24
N MET A 95 -4.05 -13.88 13.21
CA MET A 95 -5.25 -13.13 12.78
C MET A 95 -5.72 -12.09 13.79
N LEU A 96 -5.32 -12.21 15.06
CA LEU A 96 -5.71 -11.31 16.14
C LEU A 96 -4.77 -10.11 16.30
N ILE A 97 -3.67 -10.03 15.54
CA ILE A 97 -2.83 -8.83 15.48
C ILE A 97 -3.60 -7.76 14.69
N THR A 98 -4.31 -6.89 15.41
CA THR A 98 -4.99 -5.69 14.91
C THR A 98 -4.71 -4.51 15.81
#